data_AF-A0A6J1IXX5-F1
#
_entry.id   AF-A0A6J1IXX5-F1
#
_cell.length_a   1.000
_cell.length_b   1.000
_cell.length_c   1.000
_cell.angle_alpha   90.00
_cell.angle_beta   90.00
_cell.angle_gamma   90.00
#
_symmetry.space_group_name_H-M   'P 1'
#
loop_
_entity.id
_entity.type
_entity.pdbx_description
1 polymer ?
#
loop_
_entity_poly.entity_id
_entity_poly.type
_entity_poly.pdbx_seq_one_letter_code
_entity_poly.pdbx_strand_id
1 'polypeptide(L)'
;MLSKCRAEDSLNPLLSSCHCSNLIFIPPFFASGSRFSSTMEALISQFTFLSDRALQDKNFDPSTIEDLMKLFEIEAYNSWAALELQHQNETRDAEIAMHQAEDYLDSVMEDALDEFRRFEEEFDRMAEVELQDLVDKSEKARKMGSLMEKAAAVASKRYMEAAMNSATASMRSAWKAISSNKVHPS
;
A
#
# COMPACT_ATOMS: atom_id res chain seq x y z
N MET A 1 16.46 35.87 22.58
CA MET A 1 15.06 36.23 22.86
C MET A 1 14.20 35.08 22.34
N LEU A 2 13.94 34.06 23.16
CA LEU A 2 12.77 33.89 24.05
C LEU A 2 11.46 33.57 23.32
N SER A 3 10.97 32.34 23.57
CA SER A 3 9.56 31.94 23.77
C SER A 3 8.63 31.95 22.54
N LYS A 4 7.63 31.07 22.36
CA LYS A 4 6.87 30.24 23.32
C LYS A 4 5.98 29.24 22.54
N CYS A 5 5.87 28.00 23.02
CA CYS A 5 4.75 27.10 22.70
C CYS A 5 3.50 27.45 23.54
N ARG A 6 2.32 26.98 23.10
CA ARG A 6 1.04 26.72 23.81
C ARG A 6 -0.14 27.46 23.11
N ALA A 7 -1.07 26.80 22.42
CA ALA A 7 -2.12 25.81 22.75
C ALA A 7 -3.50 26.47 22.95
N GLU A 8 -4.54 25.78 22.41
CA GLU A 8 -5.98 25.85 22.73
C GLU A 8 -6.73 27.12 22.23
N ASP A 9 -7.98 27.12 21.77
CA ASP A 9 -9.06 26.13 21.83
C ASP A 9 -10.27 26.54 20.94
N SER A 10 -11.24 25.63 20.83
CA SER A 10 -12.65 25.80 20.41
C SER A 10 -13.01 25.46 18.94
N LEU A 11 -13.49 24.24 18.67
CA LEU A 11 -14.84 23.68 18.91
C LEU A 11 -15.84 24.07 17.80
N ASN A 12 -16.14 23.12 16.92
CA ASN A 12 -17.51 22.61 16.87
C ASN A 12 -17.58 21.13 16.46
N PRO A 13 -18.43 20.33 17.14
CA PRO A 13 -18.60 18.90 16.97
C PRO A 13 -19.83 18.57 16.11
N LEU A 14 -19.91 17.35 15.56
CA LEU A 14 -21.08 16.46 15.47
C LEU A 14 -20.85 15.38 14.40
N LEU A 15 -21.23 14.13 14.75
CA LEU A 15 -21.21 12.89 13.96
C LEU A 15 -19.83 12.20 13.93
N SER A 16 -19.37 11.57 15.01
CA SER A 16 -20.00 10.47 15.78
C SER A 16 -20.29 9.25 14.91
N SER A 17 -19.59 8.16 15.26
CA SER A 17 -19.76 6.77 14.82
C SER A 17 -19.09 6.39 13.49
N CYS A 18 -17.87 5.86 13.59
CA CYS A 18 -17.54 4.54 13.03
C CYS A 18 -16.28 4.01 13.71
N HIS A 19 -16.54 3.17 14.71
CA HIS A 19 -15.70 2.10 15.26
C HIS A 19 -14.21 2.09 14.89
N CYS A 20 -13.39 2.51 15.86
CA CYS A 20 -12.21 1.73 16.19
C CYS A 20 -12.66 0.31 16.54
N SER A 21 -12.11 -0.69 15.86
CA SER A 21 -11.74 -2.02 16.37
C SER A 21 -11.50 -2.97 15.20
N ASN A 22 -10.37 -2.81 14.50
CA ASN A 22 -9.74 -3.93 13.79
C ASN A 22 -8.35 -4.13 14.41
N LEU A 23 -8.34 -4.43 15.70
CA LEU A 23 -7.24 -5.22 16.24
C LEU A 23 -7.37 -6.58 15.56
N ILE A 24 -6.35 -6.97 14.81
CA ILE A 24 -6.11 -8.36 14.44
C ILE A 24 -6.32 -9.16 15.72
N PHE A 25 -7.42 -9.92 15.78
CA PHE A 25 -7.66 -10.86 16.86
C PHE A 25 -6.66 -11.99 16.63
N ILE A 26 -5.42 -11.76 17.07
CA ILE A 26 -4.51 -12.84 17.39
C ILE A 26 -5.22 -13.53 18.56
N PRO A 27 -5.79 -14.74 18.36
CA PRO A 27 -6.40 -15.45 19.47
C PRO A 27 -5.34 -15.51 20.57
N PRO A 28 -5.70 -15.29 21.85
CA PRO A 28 -4.75 -15.39 22.95
C PRO A 28 -4.29 -16.84 23.03
N PHE A 29 -3.27 -17.17 22.24
CA PHE A 29 -2.47 -18.36 22.39
C PHE A 29 -1.84 -18.23 23.77
N PHE A 30 -2.11 -19.20 24.65
CA PHE A 30 -1.72 -19.25 26.06
C PHE A 30 -2.54 -18.39 27.03
N ALA A 31 -3.76 -18.85 27.37
CA ALA A 31 -4.29 -18.66 28.71
C ALA A 31 -5.29 -19.75 29.16
N SER A 32 -5.16 -21.01 28.71
CA SER A 32 -5.80 -22.14 29.42
C SER A 32 -4.85 -22.65 30.50
N GLY A 33 -4.52 -21.75 31.43
CA GLY A 33 -3.82 -22.10 32.66
C GLY A 33 -4.64 -23.13 33.43
N SER A 34 -4.07 -24.33 33.53
CA SER A 34 -4.22 -25.23 34.68
C SER A 34 -5.63 -25.35 35.24
N ARG A 35 -6.52 -26.03 34.49
CA ARG A 35 -7.54 -26.84 35.16
C ARG A 35 -6.99 -28.26 35.32
N PHE A 36 -5.89 -28.39 36.07
CA PHE A 36 -5.61 -29.67 36.72
C PHE A 36 -6.82 -29.89 37.61
N SER A 37 -7.70 -30.79 37.18
CA SER A 37 -9.03 -30.96 37.74
C SER A 37 -8.89 -31.17 39.23
N SER A 38 -9.67 -30.44 40.04
CA SER A 38 -9.64 -30.55 41.51
C SER A 38 -9.79 -31.99 42.03
N THR A 39 -10.27 -32.89 41.18
CA THR A 39 -10.34 -34.34 41.34
C THR A 39 -8.97 -35.02 41.35
N MET A 40 -8.06 -34.73 40.41
CA MET A 40 -6.73 -35.34 40.34
C MET A 40 -5.87 -34.96 41.56
N GLU A 41 -5.93 -33.70 41.98
CA GLU A 41 -5.25 -33.23 43.21
C GLU A 41 -5.80 -33.90 44.48
N ALA A 42 -7.10 -34.16 44.52
CA ALA A 42 -7.72 -34.90 45.62
C ALA A 42 -7.28 -36.38 45.65
N LEU A 43 -7.10 -37.01 44.48
CA LEU A 43 -6.57 -38.36 44.38
C LEU A 43 -5.10 -38.42 44.83
N ILE A 44 -4.27 -37.46 44.43
CA ILE A 44 -2.86 -37.34 44.88
C ILE A 44 -2.79 -37.17 46.39
N SER A 45 -3.63 -36.30 46.95
CA SER A 45 -3.70 -36.09 48.40
C SER A 45 -4.08 -37.36 49.16
N GLN A 46 -5.07 -38.12 48.65
CA GLN A 46 -5.44 -39.41 49.23
C GLN A 46 -4.33 -40.46 49.10
N PHE A 47 -3.61 -40.46 47.99
CA PHE A 47 -2.49 -41.39 47.77
C PHE A 47 -1.36 -41.15 48.76
N THR A 48 -0.99 -39.88 48.99
CA THR A 48 0.01 -39.51 50.00
C THR A 48 -0.44 -39.97 51.39
N PHE A 49 -1.70 -39.72 51.77
CA PHE A 49 -2.24 -40.13 53.06
C PHE A 49 -2.21 -41.66 53.26
N LEU A 50 -2.64 -42.44 52.26
CA LEU A 50 -2.62 -43.90 52.33
C LEU A 50 -1.19 -44.45 52.36
N SER A 51 -0.27 -43.82 51.63
CA SER A 51 1.15 -44.19 51.61
C SER A 51 1.80 -43.97 52.98
N ASP A 52 1.55 -42.83 53.62
CA ASP A 52 2.04 -42.56 54.97
C ASP A 52 1.48 -43.55 56.00
N ARG A 53 0.20 -43.91 55.87
CA ARG A 53 -0.45 -44.90 56.73
C ARG A 53 0.13 -46.30 56.55
N ALA A 54 0.42 -46.71 55.32
CA ALA A 54 1.03 -48.01 55.02
C ALA A 54 2.41 -48.20 55.67
N LEU A 55 3.14 -47.10 55.92
CA LEU A 55 4.43 -47.13 56.62
C LEU A 55 4.30 -47.27 58.14
N GLN A 56 3.20 -46.78 58.71
CA GLN A 56 3.00 -46.69 60.16
C GLN A 56 2.16 -47.84 60.73
N ASP A 57 1.20 -48.34 59.95
CA ASP A 57 0.23 -49.36 60.38
C ASP A 57 0.62 -50.75 59.87
N LYS A 58 0.92 -51.68 60.79
CA LYS A 58 1.29 -53.06 60.44
C LYS A 58 0.12 -53.91 59.94
N ASN A 59 -1.12 -53.47 60.15
CA ASN A 59 -2.33 -54.16 59.71
C ASN A 59 -3.00 -53.42 58.55
N PHE A 60 -2.23 -52.62 57.81
CA PHE A 60 -2.70 -51.92 56.63
C PHE A 60 -3.21 -52.90 55.57
N ASP A 61 -4.34 -52.56 54.95
CA ASP A 61 -4.93 -53.32 53.86
C ASP A 61 -4.49 -52.76 52.49
N PRO A 62 -3.63 -53.48 51.74
CA PRO A 62 -3.15 -53.02 50.44
C PRO A 62 -4.25 -52.81 49.39
N SER A 63 -5.41 -53.46 49.53
CA SER A 63 -6.53 -53.33 48.58
C SER A 63 -7.03 -51.88 48.47
N THR A 64 -6.88 -51.09 49.54
CA THR A 64 -7.28 -49.67 49.56
C THR A 64 -6.45 -48.80 48.61
N ILE A 65 -5.16 -49.13 48.41
CA ILE A 65 -4.32 -48.44 47.42
C ILE A 65 -4.72 -48.88 46.02
N GLU A 66 -4.99 -50.16 45.81
CA GLU A 66 -5.41 -50.69 44.51
C GLU A 66 -6.71 -50.02 44.02
N ASP A 67 -7.69 -49.87 44.91
CA ASP A 67 -8.95 -49.20 44.59
C ASP A 67 -8.75 -47.71 44.29
N LEU A 68 -7.82 -47.05 44.99
CA LEU A 68 -7.44 -45.68 44.66
C LEU A 68 -6.73 -45.59 43.29
N MET A 69 -5.87 -46.56 42.95
CA MET A 69 -5.20 -46.62 41.65
C MET A 69 -6.18 -46.79 40.49
N LYS A 70 -7.27 -47.54 40.67
CA LYS A 70 -8.36 -47.63 39.68
C LYS A 70 -9.02 -46.27 39.42
N LEU A 71 -9.18 -45.45 40.47
CA LEU A 71 -9.71 -44.08 40.32
C LEU A 71 -8.74 -43.17 39.57
N PHE A 72 -7.44 -43.28 39.80
CA PHE A 72 -6.42 -42.57 39.02
C PHE A 72 -6.46 -42.93 37.55
N GLU A 73 -6.60 -44.21 37.23
CA GLU A 73 -6.68 -44.68 35.85
C GLU A 73 -7.90 -44.06 35.14
N ILE A 74 -9.08 -44.12 35.77
CA ILE A 74 -10.31 -43.53 35.23
C ILE A 74 -10.15 -42.03 35.02
N GLU A 75 -9.65 -41.31 36.03
CA GLU A 75 -9.51 -39.85 35.98
C GLU A 75 -8.48 -39.42 34.93
N ALA A 76 -7.38 -40.18 34.78
CA ALA A 76 -6.38 -39.94 33.76
C ALA A 76 -6.96 -40.12 32.35
N TYR A 77 -7.72 -41.19 32.10
CA TYR A 77 -8.39 -41.39 30.80
C TYR A 77 -9.41 -40.29 30.50
N ASN A 78 -10.23 -39.91 31.48
CA ASN A 78 -11.21 -38.85 31.32
C ASN A 78 -10.53 -37.50 31.02
N SER A 79 -9.46 -37.18 31.75
CA SER A 79 -8.69 -35.96 31.55
C SER A 79 -8.04 -35.93 30.16
N TRP A 80 -7.49 -37.05 29.71
CA TRP A 80 -6.89 -37.15 28.39
C TRP A 80 -7.93 -37.03 27.27
N ALA A 81 -9.07 -37.71 27.40
CA ALA A 81 -10.17 -37.59 26.44
C ALA A 81 -10.74 -36.17 26.35
N ALA A 82 -10.88 -35.48 27.49
CA ALA A 82 -11.32 -34.09 27.53
C ALA A 82 -10.29 -33.14 26.89
N LEU A 83 -9.00 -33.35 27.17
CA LEU A 83 -7.92 -32.56 26.60
C LEU A 83 -7.80 -32.75 25.08
N GLU A 84 -7.91 -34.00 24.60
CA GLU A 84 -7.89 -34.32 23.16
C GLU A 84 -9.06 -33.65 22.43
N LEU A 85 -10.28 -33.73 23.01
CA LEU A 85 -11.44 -33.06 22.44
C LEU A 85 -11.28 -31.54 22.41
N GLN A 86 -10.72 -30.95 23.46
CA GLN A 86 -10.43 -29.52 23.51
C GLN A 86 -9.43 -29.13 22.42
N HIS A 87 -8.32 -29.86 22.28
CA HIS A 87 -7.32 -29.61 21.25
C HIS A 87 -7.88 -29.73 19.84
N GLN A 88 -8.74 -30.72 19.58
CA GLN A 88 -9.39 -30.87 18.28
C GLN A 88 -10.32 -29.69 17.96
N ASN A 89 -11.05 -29.18 18.96
CA ASN A 89 -11.90 -28.00 18.77
C ASN A 89 -11.07 -26.74 18.55
N GLU A 90 -10.05 -26.51 19.38
CA GLU A 90 -9.13 -25.37 19.22
C GLU A 90 -8.43 -25.37 17.85
N THR A 91 -8.00 -26.55 17.38
CA THR A 91 -7.39 -26.71 16.05
C THR A 91 -8.40 -26.39 14.95
N ARG A 92 -9.62 -26.94 15.03
CA ARG A 92 -10.68 -26.67 14.05
C ARG A 92 -11.04 -25.19 13.99
N ASP A 93 -11.18 -24.54 15.15
CA ASP A 93 -11.51 -23.11 15.23
C ASP A 93 -10.37 -22.26 14.66
N ALA A 94 -9.11 -22.64 14.91
CA ALA A 94 -7.94 -21.98 14.32
C ALA A 94 -7.88 -22.15 12.79
N GLU A 95 -8.16 -23.34 12.26
CA GLU A 95 -8.23 -23.61 10.82
C GLU A 95 -9.34 -22.80 10.15
N ILE A 96 -10.53 -22.73 10.75
CA ILE A 96 -11.64 -21.91 10.25
C ILE A 96 -11.23 -20.43 10.21
N ALA A 97 -10.63 -19.92 11.28
CA ALA A 97 -10.18 -18.53 11.33
C ALA A 97 -9.09 -18.24 10.30
N MET A 98 -8.18 -19.20 10.05
CA MET A 98 -7.16 -19.09 9.02
C MET A 98 -7.79 -18.98 7.63
N HIS A 99 -8.72 -19.88 7.30
CA HIS A 99 -9.40 -19.85 6.00
C HIS A 99 -10.22 -18.57 5.80
N GLN A 100 -10.91 -18.09 6.84
CA GLN A 100 -11.62 -16.80 6.77
C GLN A 100 -10.66 -15.63 6.51
N ALA A 101 -9.47 -15.66 7.09
CA ALA A 101 -8.46 -14.64 6.84
C ALA A 101 -7.88 -14.73 5.41
N GLU A 102 -7.67 -15.95 4.89
CA GLU A 102 -7.26 -16.19 3.51
C GLU A 102 -8.32 -15.67 2.52
N ASP A 103 -9.59 -16.06 2.69
CA ASP A 103 -10.70 -15.62 1.84
C ASP A 103 -10.82 -14.09 1.83
N TYR A 104 -10.66 -13.45 3.00
CA TYR A 104 -10.66 -12.00 3.10
C TYR A 104 -9.49 -11.37 2.35
N LEU A 105 -8.27 -11.88 2.53
CA LEU A 105 -7.09 -11.39 1.82
C LEU A 105 -7.24 -11.54 0.30
N ASP A 106 -7.74 -12.68 -0.17
CA ASP A 106 -7.98 -12.93 -1.58
C ASP A 106 -8.99 -11.94 -2.16
N SER A 107 -10.09 -11.66 -1.44
CA SER A 107 -11.06 -10.66 -1.87
C SER A 107 -10.47 -9.25 -1.98
N VAL A 108 -9.67 -8.82 -0.99
CA VAL A 108 -9.03 -7.50 -0.99
C VAL A 108 -7.97 -7.39 -2.09
N MET A 109 -7.25 -8.47 -2.37
CA MET A 109 -6.27 -8.52 -3.45
C MET A 109 -6.95 -8.48 -4.83
N GLU A 110 -8.04 -9.23 -5.03
CA GLU A 110 -8.81 -9.21 -6.27
C GLU A 110 -9.35 -7.81 -6.54
N ASP A 111 -9.98 -7.18 -5.55
CA ASP A 111 -10.48 -5.81 -5.64
C ASP A 111 -9.37 -4.81 -6.01
N ALA A 112 -8.22 -4.91 -5.34
CA ALA A 112 -7.09 -4.02 -5.61
C ALA A 112 -6.53 -4.22 -7.03
N LEU A 113 -6.39 -5.46 -7.49
CA LEU A 113 -5.92 -5.76 -8.85
C LEU A 113 -6.89 -5.28 -9.92
N ASP A 114 -8.19 -5.39 -9.67
CA ASP A 114 -9.22 -4.85 -10.55
C ASP A 114 -9.21 -3.31 -10.60
N GLU A 115 -8.96 -2.65 -9.46
CA GLU A 115 -8.75 -1.20 -9.43
C GLU A 115 -7.51 -0.78 -10.22
N PHE A 116 -6.38 -1.49 -10.06
CA PHE A 116 -5.17 -1.24 -10.83
C PHE A 116 -5.40 -1.43 -12.33
N ARG A 117 -6.11 -2.47 -12.75
CA ARG A 117 -6.46 -2.69 -14.15
C ARG A 117 -7.24 -1.51 -14.72
N ARG A 118 -8.27 -1.05 -14.02
CA ARG A 118 -9.09 0.11 -14.46
C ARG A 118 -8.26 1.39 -14.51
N PHE A 119 -7.35 1.57 -13.54
CA PHE A 119 -6.44 2.70 -13.52
C PHE A 119 -5.52 2.71 -14.74
N GLU A 120 -4.91 1.58 -15.09
CA GLU A 120 -4.06 1.45 -16.28
C GLU A 120 -4.84 1.75 -17.57
N GLU A 121 -6.03 1.18 -17.72
CA GLU A 121 -6.89 1.42 -18.89
C GLU A 121 -7.23 2.91 -19.05
N GLU A 122 -7.57 3.60 -17.95
CA GLU A 122 -7.88 5.02 -17.98
C GLU A 122 -6.62 5.88 -18.21
N PHE A 123 -5.48 5.49 -17.63
CA PHE A 123 -4.21 6.16 -17.86
C PHE A 123 -3.78 6.09 -19.32
N ASP A 124 -3.85 4.91 -19.94
CA ASP A 124 -3.52 4.72 -21.36
C ASP A 124 -4.46 5.52 -22.26
N ARG A 125 -5.76 5.52 -21.96
CA ARG A 125 -6.76 6.32 -22.69
C ARG A 125 -6.44 7.81 -22.62
N MET A 126 -6.10 8.33 -21.44
CA MET A 126 -5.71 9.73 -21.27
C MET A 126 -4.41 10.05 -22.01
N ALA A 127 -3.40 9.18 -21.90
CA ALA A 127 -2.12 9.34 -22.58
C ALA A 127 -2.28 9.38 -24.11
N GLU A 128 -3.13 8.53 -24.68
CA GLU A 128 -3.44 8.53 -26.10
C GLU A 128 -4.11 9.84 -26.54
N VAL A 129 -5.09 10.32 -25.77
CA VAL A 129 -5.76 11.60 -26.03
C VAL A 129 -4.78 12.78 -25.97
N GLU A 130 -3.93 12.84 -24.95
CA GLU A 130 -2.92 13.90 -24.82
C GLU A 130 -1.88 13.84 -25.93
N LEU A 131 -1.43 12.63 -26.30
CA LEU A 131 -0.48 12.45 -27.40
C LEU A 131 -1.08 12.92 -28.72
N GLN A 132 -2.34 12.58 -29.01
CA GLN A 132 -3.00 13.01 -30.23
C GLN A 132 -3.15 14.53 -30.30
N ASP A 133 -3.53 15.18 -29.20
CA ASP A 133 -3.60 16.65 -29.13
C ASP A 133 -2.23 17.30 -29.34
N LEU A 134 -1.16 16.72 -28.78
CA LEU A 134 0.21 17.21 -29.00
C LEU A 134 0.64 17.06 -30.46
N VAL A 135 0.34 15.92 -31.10
CA VAL A 135 0.59 15.69 -32.52
C VAL A 135 -0.14 16.74 -33.36
N ASP A 136 -1.43 16.97 -33.11
CA ASP A 136 -2.23 17.97 -33.81
C ASP A 136 -1.67 19.39 -33.66
N LYS A 137 -1.29 19.77 -32.44
CA LYS A 137 -0.65 21.07 -32.15
C LYS A 137 0.68 21.19 -32.91
N SER A 138 1.50 20.14 -32.91
CA SER A 138 2.79 20.12 -33.61
C SER A 138 2.62 20.24 -35.14
N GLU A 139 1.61 19.59 -35.71
CA GLU A 139 1.30 19.70 -37.13
C GLU A 139 0.86 21.10 -37.52
N LYS A 140 -0.01 21.71 -36.70
CA LYS A 140 -0.45 23.10 -36.89
C LYS A 140 0.74 24.06 -36.83
N ALA A 141 1.63 23.90 -35.85
CA ALA A 141 2.85 24.68 -35.72
C ALA A 141 3.79 24.50 -36.93
N ARG A 142 3.98 23.25 -37.41
CA ARG A 142 4.78 22.95 -38.60
C ARG A 142 4.21 23.59 -39.86
N LYS A 143 2.90 23.48 -40.08
CA LYS A 143 2.20 24.12 -41.22
C LYS A 143 2.38 25.65 -41.16
N MET A 144 2.21 26.24 -39.99
CA MET A 144 2.43 27.67 -39.77
C MET A 144 3.89 28.07 -40.07
N GLY A 145 4.86 27.32 -39.54
CA GLY A 145 6.29 27.56 -39.78
C GLY A 145 6.65 27.55 -41.27
N SER A 146 6.13 26.59 -42.03
CA SER A 146 6.34 26.53 -43.48
C SER A 146 5.71 27.71 -44.24
N LEU A 147 4.53 28.19 -43.81
CA LEU A 147 3.92 29.38 -44.39
C LEU A 147 4.72 30.65 -44.08
N MET A 148 5.19 30.79 -42.84
CA MET A 148 6.04 31.90 -42.41
C MET A 148 7.37 31.91 -43.15
N GLU A 149 7.99 30.74 -43.33
CA GLU A 149 9.23 30.58 -44.11
C GLU A 149 9.04 31.06 -45.55
N LYS A 150 7.95 30.65 -46.21
CA LYS A 150 7.62 31.11 -47.58
C LYS A 150 7.40 32.61 -47.63
N ALA A 151 6.67 33.18 -46.67
CA ALA A 151 6.43 34.61 -46.60
C ALA A 151 7.74 35.40 -46.38
N ALA A 152 8.59 34.92 -45.47
CA ALA A 152 9.90 35.50 -45.20
C ALA A 152 10.82 35.42 -46.43
N ALA A 153 10.81 34.31 -47.17
CA ALA A 153 11.58 34.17 -48.42
C ALA A 153 11.12 35.17 -49.49
N VAL A 154 9.81 35.37 -49.65
CA VAL A 154 9.26 36.39 -50.57
C VAL A 154 9.67 37.80 -50.14
N ALA A 155 9.53 38.13 -48.85
CA ALA A 155 9.94 39.42 -48.32
C ALA A 155 11.45 39.66 -48.50
N SER A 156 12.27 38.67 -48.17
CA SER A 156 13.72 38.71 -48.36
C SER A 156 14.10 38.93 -49.83
N LYS A 157 13.45 38.22 -50.76
CA LYS A 157 13.64 38.44 -52.19
C LYS A 157 13.32 39.88 -52.59
N ARG A 158 12.22 40.47 -52.10
CA ARG A 158 11.87 41.87 -52.36
C ARG A 158 12.89 42.85 -51.80
N TYR A 159 13.42 42.60 -50.60
CA TYR A 159 14.49 43.42 -50.03
C TYR A 159 15.77 43.34 -50.85
N MET A 160 16.19 42.15 -51.28
CA MET A 160 17.35 41.98 -52.17
C MET A 160 17.13 42.68 -53.52
N GLU A 161 15.95 42.54 -54.13
CA GLU A 161 15.58 43.25 -55.37
C GLU A 161 15.67 44.77 -55.20
N ALA A 162 15.13 45.31 -54.11
CA ALA A 162 15.18 46.75 -53.82
C ALA A 162 16.62 47.22 -53.60
N ALA A 163 17.43 46.48 -52.83
CA ALA A 163 18.83 46.79 -52.61
C ALA A 163 19.65 46.74 -53.91
N MET A 164 19.42 45.74 -54.76
CA MET A 164 20.09 45.61 -56.05
C MET A 164 19.70 46.73 -57.02
N ASN A 165 18.41 47.09 -57.06
CA ASN A 165 17.92 48.22 -57.85
C ASN A 165 18.53 49.54 -57.36
N SER A 166 18.59 49.74 -56.04
CA SER A 166 19.23 50.91 -55.43
C SER A 166 20.72 50.98 -55.74
N ALA A 167 21.46 49.86 -55.59
CA ALA A 167 22.88 49.78 -55.93
C ALA A 167 23.13 50.08 -57.42
N THR A 168 22.29 49.54 -58.30
CA THR A 168 22.36 49.81 -59.75
C THR A 168 22.10 51.29 -60.06
N ALA A 169 21.10 51.90 -59.40
CA ALA A 169 20.83 53.32 -59.51
C ALA A 169 22.02 54.17 -59.02
N SER A 170 22.57 53.84 -57.85
CA SER A 170 23.76 54.48 -57.29
C SER A 170 24.97 54.36 -58.21
N MET A 171 25.23 53.19 -58.77
CA MET A 171 26.30 52.98 -59.76
C MET A 171 26.08 53.80 -61.03
N ARG A 172 24.85 53.84 -61.57
CA ARG A 172 24.52 54.68 -62.73
C ARG A 172 24.74 56.15 -62.43
N SER A 173 24.35 56.64 -61.25
CA SER A 173 24.59 58.03 -60.85
C SER A 173 26.08 58.33 -60.66
N ALA A 174 26.84 57.43 -60.04
CA ALA A 174 28.28 57.58 -59.86
C ALA A 174 29.01 57.56 -61.22
N TRP A 175 28.64 56.66 -62.13
CA TRP A 175 29.16 56.63 -63.49
C TRP A 175 28.84 57.92 -64.25
N LYS A 176 27.62 58.46 -64.15
CA LYS A 176 27.28 59.77 -64.73
C LYS A 176 28.09 60.90 -64.11
N ALA A 177 28.35 60.88 -62.81
CA ALA A 177 29.19 61.88 -62.13
C ALA A 177 30.66 61.81 -62.58
N ILE A 178 31.21 60.60 -62.76
CA ILE A 178 32.58 60.38 -63.25
C ILE A 178 32.70 60.72 -64.75
N SER A 179 31.68 60.38 -65.55
CA SER A 179 31.61 60.73 -66.98
C SER A 179 31.38 62.23 -67.22
N SER A 180 30.79 62.94 -66.25
CA SER A 180 30.68 64.39 -66.21
C SER A 180 31.96 64.99 -65.64
N ASN A 181 33.09 64.83 -66.35
CA ASN A 181 34.35 65.43 -65.96
C ASN A 181 34.31 66.95 -66.23
N LYS A 182 33.71 67.73 -65.31
CA LYS A 182 33.90 69.18 -65.20
C LYS A 182 34.68 69.47 -63.92
N VAL A 183 35.99 69.60 -64.07
CA VAL A 183 36.90 70.15 -63.06
C VAL A 183 36.61 71.66 -62.98
N HIS A 184 36.29 72.18 -61.80
CA HIS A 184 36.22 73.62 -61.58
C HIS A 184 37.64 74.15 -61.30
N PRO A 185 38.21 75.06 -62.11
CA PRO A 185 39.49 75.70 -61.77
C PRO A 185 39.26 76.82 -60.74
N SER A 186 40.16 76.88 -59.76
CA SER A 186 40.30 77.96 -58.78
C SER A 186 40.72 79.29 -59.40
#